data_AF-A0A9J7M063-F1
#
_entry.id   AF-A0A9J7M063-F1
#
_cell.length_a   1.000
_cell.length_b   1.000
_cell.length_c   1.000
_cell.angle_alpha   90.00
_cell.angle_beta   90.00
_cell.angle_gamma   90.00
#
_symmetry.space_group_name_H-M   'P 1'
#
loop_
_entity.id
_entity.type
_entity.pdbx_description
1 polymer ?
#
loop_
_entity_poly.entity_id
_entity_poly.type
_entity_poly.pdbx_seq_one_letter_code
_entity_poly.pdbx_strand_id
1 'polypeptide(L)'
;MAVTNKFPSIIRLNVGGTHFTTALSTLRKYENSMLAAMFSGRHLVEMDEEGRYFIDSDPTYFLHILTFLRRGQLPPTDIAREVVREAQYYGIDALVDQLSQCQPLFGEVVGRQEFVKQVPNYRMNLENMISIARRKLSGAARLA
;
A
#
# COMPACT_ATOMS: atom_id res chain seq x y z
N MET A 1 -33.14 9.98 17.07
CA MET A 1 -31.78 10.20 17.60
C MET A 1 -30.89 9.11 17.02
N ALA A 2 -29.75 9.45 16.41
CA ALA A 2 -28.85 8.43 15.88
C ALA A 2 -28.30 7.60 17.05
N VAL A 3 -28.48 6.28 17.01
CA VAL A 3 -27.89 5.37 17.99
C VAL A 3 -26.39 5.35 17.71
N THR A 4 -25.59 6.00 18.55
CA THR A 4 -24.13 5.96 18.45
C THR A 4 -23.63 4.74 19.21
N ASN A 5 -23.07 3.76 18.51
CA ASN A 5 -22.43 2.62 19.15
C ASN A 5 -21.12 3.09 19.82
N LYS A 6 -20.99 2.87 21.13
CA LYS A 6 -19.85 3.36 21.90
C LYS A 6 -18.72 2.34 21.86
N PHE A 7 -17.69 2.62 21.07
CA PHE A 7 -16.49 1.79 21.02
C PHE A 7 -15.61 1.97 22.27
N PRO A 8 -14.93 0.91 22.75
CA PRO A 8 -13.92 1.02 23.80
C PRO A 8 -12.69 1.81 23.31
N SER A 9 -11.87 2.31 24.24
CA SER A 9 -10.62 3.03 23.90
C SER A 9 -9.57 2.12 23.26
N ILE A 10 -9.56 0.85 23.63
CA ILE A 10 -8.72 -0.19 23.06
C ILE A 10 -9.60 -1.12 22.21
N ILE A 11 -9.21 -1.29 20.96
CA ILE A 11 -9.92 -2.06 19.94
C ILE A 11 -9.13 -3.33 19.64
N ARG A 12 -9.80 -4.48 19.72
CA ARG A 12 -9.27 -5.77 19.26
C ARG A 12 -9.85 -6.03 17.87
N LEU A 13 -8.98 -6.30 16.91
CA LEU A 13 -9.31 -6.52 15.51
C LEU A 13 -8.99 -7.96 15.13
N ASN A 14 -9.79 -8.54 14.26
CA ASN A 14 -9.49 -9.72 13.49
C ASN A 14 -9.43 -9.30 12.01
N VAL A 15 -8.24 -9.36 11.41
CA VAL A 15 -8.00 -8.92 10.03
C VAL A 15 -7.60 -10.15 9.22
N GLY A 16 -8.50 -10.66 8.40
CA GLY A 16 -8.25 -11.87 7.59
C GLY A 16 -7.80 -13.09 8.42
N GLY A 17 -8.23 -13.19 9.69
CA GLY A 17 -7.83 -14.26 10.62
C GLY A 17 -6.63 -13.91 11.54
N THR A 18 -5.96 -12.77 11.33
CA THR A 18 -4.87 -12.32 12.20
C THR A 18 -5.34 -11.26 13.19
N HIS A 19 -4.92 -11.41 14.45
CA HIS A 19 -5.39 -10.54 15.52
C HIS A 19 -4.48 -9.33 15.74
N PHE A 20 -5.08 -8.15 15.80
CA PHE A 20 -4.40 -6.91 16.14
C PHE A 20 -5.07 -6.25 17.34
N THR A 21 -4.29 -5.48 18.10
CA THR A 21 -4.81 -4.61 19.16
C THR A 21 -4.32 -3.20 18.92
N THR A 22 -5.22 -2.22 18.94
CA THR A 22 -4.88 -0.81 18.69
C THR A 22 -5.79 0.13 19.49
N ALA A 23 -5.47 1.43 19.52
CA ALA A 23 -6.35 2.43 20.13
C ALA A 23 -7.42 2.89 19.14
N LEU A 24 -8.61 3.26 19.65
CA LEU A 24 -9.68 3.86 18.84
C LEU A 24 -9.22 5.15 18.16
N SER A 25 -8.43 5.96 18.87
CA SER A 25 -7.83 7.19 18.33
C SER A 25 -6.93 6.93 17.11
N THR A 26 -6.24 5.78 17.07
CA THR A 26 -5.40 5.39 15.93
C THR A 26 -6.25 5.14 14.69
N LEU A 27 -7.35 4.38 14.81
CA LEU A 27 -8.25 4.08 13.69
C LEU A 27 -9.01 5.31 13.19
N ARG A 28 -9.21 6.29 14.06
CA ARG A 28 -9.90 7.56 13.75
C ARG A 28 -8.96 8.72 13.41
N LYS A 29 -7.65 8.49 13.31
CA LYS A 29 -6.65 9.55 13.11
C LYS A 29 -6.91 10.40 11.86
N TYR A 30 -7.34 9.77 10.78
CA TYR A 30 -7.74 10.44 9.55
C TYR A 30 -9.26 10.38 9.42
N GLU A 31 -9.95 11.47 9.73
CA GLU A 31 -11.41 11.49 9.91
C GLU A 31 -12.21 11.13 8.64
N ASN A 32 -11.61 11.37 7.47
CA ASN A 32 -12.21 11.04 6.17
C ASN A 32 -11.93 9.60 5.70
N SER A 33 -11.15 8.83 6.47
CA SER A 33 -10.82 7.45 6.13
C SER A 33 -12.00 6.50 6.39
N MET A 34 -12.04 5.40 5.65
CA MET A 34 -13.00 4.32 5.87
C MET A 34 -12.91 3.75 7.29
N LEU A 35 -11.69 3.61 7.83
CA LEU A 35 -11.49 3.14 9.20
C LEU A 35 -12.12 4.10 10.23
N ALA A 36 -11.98 5.42 10.03
CA ALA A 36 -12.64 6.39 10.89
C ALA A 36 -14.17 6.31 10.79
N ALA A 37 -14.70 6.05 9.59
CA ALA A 37 -16.13 5.85 9.38
C ALA A 37 -16.64 4.58 10.06
N MET A 38 -15.98 3.43 9.86
CA MET A 38 -16.32 2.14 10.49
C MET A 38 -16.38 2.29 12.02
N PHE A 39 -15.39 2.94 12.61
CA PHE A 39 -15.27 3.13 14.05
C PHE A 39 -15.86 4.47 14.55
N SER A 40 -16.74 5.11 13.77
CA SER A 40 -17.40 6.38 14.15
C SER A 40 -18.55 6.21 15.14
N GLY A 41 -19.05 4.99 15.29
CA GLY A 41 -20.26 4.65 16.07
C GLY A 41 -21.55 4.74 15.25
N ARG A 42 -21.46 5.16 13.97
CA ARG A 42 -22.61 5.27 13.06
C ARG A 42 -22.85 4.00 12.23
N HIS A 43 -21.87 3.11 12.19
CA HIS A 43 -21.91 1.87 11.43
C HIS A 43 -21.76 0.68 12.38
N LEU A 44 -22.45 -0.41 12.05
CA LEU A 44 -22.23 -1.71 12.67
C LEU A 44 -20.95 -2.31 12.07
N VAL A 45 -20.04 -2.73 12.95
CA VAL A 45 -18.83 -3.44 12.56
C VAL A 45 -18.99 -4.86 13.09
N GLU A 46 -18.88 -5.83 12.20
CA GLU A 46 -19.01 -7.25 12.55
C GLU A 46 -17.93 -7.66 13.54
N MET A 47 -18.23 -8.68 14.34
CA MET A 47 -17.29 -9.26 15.28
C MET A 47 -17.18 -10.76 15.04
N ASP A 48 -16.02 -11.34 15.32
CA ASP A 48 -15.86 -12.78 15.40
C ASP A 48 -16.46 -13.37 16.69
N GLU A 49 -16.38 -14.69 16.83
CA GLU A 49 -16.93 -15.44 17.97
C GLU A 49 -16.35 -15.00 19.32
N GLU A 50 -15.15 -14.41 19.32
CA GLU A 50 -14.44 -13.93 20.50
C GLU A 50 -14.57 -12.41 20.73
N GLY A 51 -15.46 -11.75 19.98
CA GLY A 51 -15.80 -10.35 20.16
C GLY A 51 -14.74 -9.37 19.63
N ARG A 52 -13.90 -9.78 18.68
CA ARG A 52 -12.94 -8.91 17.99
C ARG A 52 -13.58 -8.38 16.71
N TYR A 53 -13.41 -7.09 16.43
CA TYR A 53 -13.99 -6.48 15.24
C TYR A 53 -13.32 -7.02 13.98
N PHE A 54 -14.12 -7.53 13.06
CA PHE A 54 -13.64 -8.16 11.85
C PHE A 54 -13.39 -7.15 10.73
N ILE A 55 -12.29 -7.34 10.00
CA ILE A 55 -11.93 -6.62 8.78
C ILE A 55 -11.49 -7.66 7.76
N ASP A 56 -12.18 -7.70 6.63
CA ASP A 56 -11.84 -8.59 5.52
C ASP A 56 -10.73 -7.96 4.66
N SER A 57 -9.48 -8.12 5.10
CA SER A 57 -8.29 -7.57 4.44
C SER A 57 -7.07 -8.43 4.75
N ASP A 58 -6.03 -8.31 3.93
CA ASP A 58 -4.78 -9.04 4.12
C ASP A 58 -4.00 -8.47 5.32
N PRO A 59 -3.72 -9.29 6.36
CA PRO A 59 -3.06 -8.82 7.57
C PRO A 59 -1.62 -8.35 7.35
N THR A 60 -0.94 -8.86 6.32
CA THR A 60 0.44 -8.47 6.00
C THR A 60 0.51 -6.99 5.63
N TYR A 61 -0.40 -6.52 4.78
CA TYR A 61 -0.42 -5.11 4.36
C TYR A 61 -1.12 -4.23 5.39
N PHE A 62 -2.16 -4.73 6.06
CA PHE A 62 -2.85 -4.01 7.12
C PHE A 62 -1.93 -3.65 8.31
N LEU A 63 -0.93 -4.47 8.61
CA LEU A 63 0.11 -4.14 9.60
C LEU A 63 0.78 -2.80 9.29
N HIS A 64 1.06 -2.52 8.02
CA HIS A 64 1.69 -1.27 7.60
C HIS A 64 0.72 -0.10 7.62
N ILE A 65 -0.56 -0.33 7.34
CA ILE A 65 -1.63 0.66 7.58
C ILE A 65 -1.64 1.06 9.05
N LEU A 66 -1.71 0.10 9.99
CA LEU A 66 -1.68 0.41 11.42
C LEU A 66 -0.39 1.09 11.86
N THR A 67 0.76 0.66 11.34
CA THR A 67 2.07 1.22 11.67
C THR A 67 2.16 2.69 11.25
N PHE A 68 1.66 3.01 10.06
CA PHE A 68 1.54 4.38 9.59
C PHE A 68 0.57 5.22 10.46
N LEU A 69 -0.61 4.69 10.78
CA LEU A 69 -1.56 5.40 11.65
C LEU A 69 -0.93 5.72 13.02
N ARG A 70 -0.17 4.79 13.59
CA ARG A 70 0.49 4.95 14.91
C ARG A 70 1.64 5.92 14.89
N ARG A 71 2.55 5.79 13.92
CA ARG A 71 3.89 6.43 13.98
C ARG A 71 4.24 7.25 12.74
N GLY A 72 3.41 7.25 11.70
CA GLY A 72 3.73 7.87 10.41
C GLY A 72 4.85 7.15 9.64
N GLN A 73 5.14 5.89 9.99
CA GLN A 73 6.20 5.11 9.35
C GLN A 73 5.72 4.50 8.04
N LEU A 74 6.53 4.64 7.00
CA LEU A 74 6.28 4.05 5.68
C LEU A 74 6.66 2.56 5.65
N PRO A 75 5.98 1.75 4.82
CA PRO A 75 6.35 0.36 4.61
C PRO A 75 7.71 0.19 3.91
N PRO A 76 8.33 -0.99 4.02
CA PRO A 76 9.40 -1.42 3.14
C PRO A 76 9.05 -1.30 1.64
N THR A 77 10.06 -1.05 0.82
CA THR A 77 9.88 -0.77 -0.62
C THR A 77 9.31 -1.94 -1.42
N ASP A 78 9.64 -3.17 -1.03
CA ASP A 78 9.24 -4.42 -1.67
C ASP A 78 7.73 -4.70 -1.57
N ILE A 79 7.06 -4.13 -0.56
CA ILE A 79 5.60 -4.27 -0.35
C ILE A 79 4.85 -2.95 -0.54
N ALA A 80 5.55 -1.87 -0.88
CA ALA A 80 4.98 -0.53 -0.89
C ALA A 80 3.82 -0.42 -1.92
N ARG A 81 3.87 -1.16 -3.02
CA ARG A 81 2.81 -1.17 -4.04
C ARG A 81 1.49 -1.69 -3.48
N GLU A 82 1.55 -2.79 -2.73
CA GLU A 82 0.40 -3.44 -2.13
C GLU A 82 -0.16 -2.59 -1.00
N VAL A 83 0.71 -1.97 -0.19
CA VAL A 83 0.30 -1.03 0.85
C VAL A 83 -0.34 0.23 0.28
N VAL A 84 0.09 0.72 -0.90
CA VAL A 84 -0.62 1.82 -1.59
C VAL A 84 -2.05 1.41 -1.95
N ARG A 85 -2.27 0.18 -2.43
CA ARG A 85 -3.63 -0.30 -2.76
C ARG A 85 -4.53 -0.37 -1.53
N GLU A 86 -4.02 -0.89 -0.41
CA GLU A 86 -4.75 -0.88 0.87
C GLU A 86 -5.01 0.56 1.35
N ALA A 87 -4.02 1.45 1.26
CA ALA A 87 -4.17 2.84 1.67
C ALA A 87 -5.26 3.57 0.85
N GLN A 88 -5.34 3.29 -0.46
CA GLN A 88 -6.41 3.78 -1.32
C GLN A 88 -7.77 3.20 -0.93
N TYR A 89 -7.85 1.89 -0.65
CA TYR A 89 -9.07 1.23 -0.20
C TYR A 89 -9.61 1.85 1.09
N TYR A 90 -8.73 2.10 2.08
CA TYR A 90 -9.12 2.72 3.34
C TYR A 90 -9.25 4.25 3.28
N GLY A 91 -8.94 4.90 2.15
CA GLY A 91 -9.00 6.36 2.01
C GLY A 91 -8.01 7.09 2.92
N ILE A 92 -6.76 6.61 3.00
CA ILE A 92 -5.69 7.22 3.80
C ILE A 92 -4.78 8.01 2.85
N ASP A 93 -5.28 9.14 2.36
CA ASP A 93 -4.60 9.97 1.34
C ASP A 93 -3.18 10.38 1.75
N ALA A 94 -2.99 10.71 3.03
CA ALA A 94 -1.67 11.06 3.57
C ALA A 94 -0.61 9.97 3.37
N LEU A 95 -1.00 8.67 3.42
CA LEU A 95 -0.08 7.57 3.14
C LEU A 95 0.18 7.42 1.65
N VAL A 96 -0.87 7.55 0.83
CA VAL A 96 -0.78 7.50 -0.63
C VAL A 96 0.16 8.59 -1.15
N ASP A 97 0.03 9.81 -0.64
CA ASP A 97 0.84 10.96 -1.02
C ASP A 97 2.31 10.75 -0.65
N GLN A 98 2.60 10.30 0.57
CA GLN A 98 3.98 10.05 1.00
C GLN A 98 4.63 8.91 0.23
N LEU A 99 3.90 7.81 -0.03
CA LEU A 99 4.41 6.70 -0.83
C LEU A 99 4.62 7.06 -2.30
N SER A 100 3.84 8.00 -2.83
CA SER A 100 4.02 8.53 -4.18
C SER A 100 5.28 9.39 -4.31
N GLN A 101 5.76 9.98 -3.21
CA GLN A 101 6.97 10.80 -3.15
C GLN A 101 8.23 9.98 -2.87
N CYS A 102 8.13 8.83 -2.20
CA CYS A 102 9.24 7.93 -1.92
C CYS A 102 9.55 7.00 -3.11
N GLN A 103 10.49 7.41 -3.98
CA GLN A 103 11.05 6.54 -5.02
C GLN A 103 11.77 5.32 -4.39
N PRO A 104 11.52 4.10 -4.90
CA PRO A 104 11.56 3.79 -6.33
C PRO A 104 10.27 3.22 -6.98
N LEU A 105 9.06 3.46 -6.46
CA LEU A 105 7.82 3.07 -7.19
C LEU A 105 7.56 3.92 -8.44
N PHE A 106 8.06 5.15 -8.47
CA PHE A 106 7.93 6.06 -9.62
C PHE A 106 8.63 5.51 -10.87
N GLY A 107 9.76 4.80 -10.72
CA GLY A 107 10.53 4.30 -11.87
C GLY A 107 9.91 3.11 -12.59
N GLU A 108 9.16 2.26 -11.87
CA GLU A 108 8.73 0.96 -12.40
C GLU A 108 7.32 0.98 -13.01
N VAL A 109 6.37 1.75 -12.44
CA VAL A 109 4.95 1.66 -12.82
C VAL A 109 4.39 2.95 -13.42
N VAL A 110 4.69 4.13 -12.85
CA VAL A 110 4.04 5.39 -13.26
C VAL A 110 4.94 6.23 -14.16
N GLY A 111 6.23 6.34 -13.82
CA GLY A 111 7.20 7.12 -14.57
C GLY A 111 7.67 6.42 -15.84
N ARG A 112 7.74 5.09 -15.90
CA ARG A 112 8.27 4.40 -17.10
C ARG A 112 7.44 4.70 -18.35
N GLN A 113 6.12 4.66 -18.27
CA GLN A 113 5.28 4.85 -19.46
C GLN A 113 5.30 6.30 -19.94
N GLU A 114 5.16 7.27 -19.04
CA GLU A 114 5.26 8.69 -19.39
C GLU A 114 6.67 9.09 -19.84
N PHE A 115 7.70 8.54 -19.19
CA PHE A 115 9.09 8.71 -19.62
C PHE A 115 9.31 8.12 -21.02
N VAL A 116 8.86 6.89 -21.28
CA VAL A 116 8.97 6.24 -22.60
C VAL A 116 8.23 7.03 -23.68
N LYS A 117 7.09 7.67 -23.36
CA LYS A 117 6.39 8.57 -24.31
C LYS A 117 7.20 9.82 -24.65
N GLN A 118 7.98 10.34 -23.69
CA GLN A 118 8.81 11.53 -23.90
C GLN A 118 10.19 11.23 -24.50
N VAL A 119 10.66 9.98 -24.45
CA VAL A 119 11.96 9.60 -25.02
C VAL A 119 11.80 9.25 -26.51
N PRO A 120 12.34 10.07 -27.43
CA PRO A 120 12.25 9.79 -28.85
C PRO A 120 12.97 8.49 -29.20
N ASN A 121 12.37 7.71 -30.11
CA ASN A 121 12.98 6.48 -30.65
C ASN A 121 13.40 5.45 -29.59
N TYR A 122 12.79 5.44 -28.41
CA TYR A 122 13.14 4.55 -27.29
C TYR A 122 13.23 3.08 -27.72
N ARG A 123 12.28 2.60 -28.52
CA ARG A 123 12.25 1.23 -29.04
C ARG A 123 13.46 0.92 -29.93
N MET A 124 13.79 1.81 -30.86
CA MET A 124 14.95 1.67 -31.75
C MET A 124 16.25 1.67 -30.94
N ASN A 125 16.35 2.55 -29.94
CA ASN A 125 17.52 2.62 -29.06
C ASN A 125 17.70 1.31 -28.27
N LEU A 126 16.60 0.72 -27.77
CA LEU A 126 16.62 -0.55 -27.07
C LEU A 126 17.06 -1.71 -27.98
N GLU A 127 16.51 -1.77 -29.20
CA GLU A 127 16.90 -2.77 -30.21
C GLU A 127 18.39 -2.64 -30.58
N ASN A 128 18.88 -1.41 -30.72
CA ASN A 128 20.29 -1.13 -30.95
C ASN A 128 21.16 -1.63 -29.79
N MET A 129 20.82 -1.32 -28.54
CA MET A 129 21.55 -1.81 -27.38
C MET A 129 21.59 -3.34 -27.31
N ILE A 130 20.45 -4.01 -27.57
CA ILE A 130 20.36 -5.48 -27.59
C ILE A 130 21.26 -6.04 -28.69
N SER A 131 21.26 -5.44 -29.88
CA SER A 131 22.11 -5.89 -30.98
C SER A 131 23.62 -5.74 -30.67
N ILE A 132 24.01 -4.64 -30.03
CA ILE A 132 25.39 -4.39 -29.60
C ILE A 132 25.80 -5.42 -28.55
N ALA A 133 24.95 -5.68 -27.56
CA ALA A 133 25.21 -6.67 -26.52
C ALA A 133 25.35 -8.08 -27.10
N ARG A 134 24.45 -8.48 -28.02
CA ARG A 134 24.51 -9.78 -28.71
C ARG A 134 25.79 -9.93 -29.52
N ARG A 135 26.20 -8.90 -30.27
CA ARG A 135 27.46 -8.91 -31.03
C ARG A 135 28.67 -9.08 -30.12
N LYS A 136 28.72 -8.35 -29.00
CA LYS A 136 29.81 -8.45 -28.00
C LYS A 136 29.88 -9.85 -27.37
N LEU A 137 28.75 -10.44 -27.01
CA LEU A 137 28.68 -11.80 -26.47
C LEU A 137 29.09 -12.85 -27.51
N SER A 138 28.63 -12.73 -28.76
CA SER A 138 29.02 -13.65 -29.84
C SER A 138 30.49 -13.51 -30.26
N GLY A 139 31.07 -12.33 -30.10
CA GLY A 139 32.50 -12.09 -30.35
C GLY A 139 33.40 -12.71 -29.27
N ALA A 140 32.96 -12.69 -28.01
CA ALA A 140 33.68 -13.31 -26.90
C ALA A 140 33.69 -14.85 -26.98
N ALA A 141 32.61 -15.46 -27.48
CA ALA A 141 32.51 -16.92 -27.61
C ALA A 141 33.31 -17.54 -28.76
N ARG A 142 33.89 -16.74 -29.67
CA ARG A 142 34.70 -17.21 -30.81
C ARG A 142 36.21 -17.21 -30.56
N LEU A 143 36.66 -16.78 -29.38
CA LEU A 143 38.08 -16.66 -29.00
C LEU A 143 38.44 -17.54 -27.78
N ALA A 144 37.58 -18.47 -27.40
CA ALA A 144 37.84 -19.52 -26.40
C ALA A 144 37.76 -20.90 -27.08
#